data_AF-A0A822B7E7-F1
#
_entry.id   AF-A0A822B7E7-F1
#
_cell.length_a   1.000
_cell.length_b   1.000
_cell.length_c   1.000
_cell.angle_alpha   90.00
_cell.angle_beta   90.00
_cell.angle_gamma   90.00
#
_symmetry.space_group_name_H-M   'P 1'
#
loop_
_entity.id
_entity.type
_entity.pdbx_description
1 polymer ?
#
loop_
_entity_poly.entity_id
_entity_poly.type
_entity_poly.pdbx_seq_one_letter_code
_entity_poly.pdbx_strand_id
1 'polypeptide(L)'
;NQNLTMKDADFYETNGKISKVTLMHQREKYAYAENNDLYVQIVHVPYISENKDVEFVFTVILPNRGVQLDVVEQKLASQSDLIQKLLSHQNTRIEELHLYLPKFKMEATFELSNILQQLGMKDAFNSYKANFTGIASEKNDRDRLYISKVIHKAFIDVNEEVSEGTTVMTGRKTKYLEDNECGD
;
A
#
# COMPACT_ATOMS: atom_id res chain seq x y z
N ASN A 1 -11.65 -25.12 15.47
CA ASN A 1 -12.34 -24.32 14.44
C ASN A 1 -12.91 -23.05 15.04
N GLN A 2 -12.09 -21.99 15.14
CA GLN A 2 -12.64 -20.65 15.31
C GLN A 2 -13.01 -20.16 13.91
N ASN A 3 -14.25 -19.72 13.72
CA ASN A 3 -14.64 -19.03 12.50
C ASN A 3 -13.96 -17.66 12.54
N LEU A 4 -13.05 -17.39 11.61
CA LEU A 4 -12.24 -16.15 11.54
C LEU A 4 -12.84 -15.12 10.57
N THR A 5 -14.01 -15.44 9.99
CA THR A 5 -14.63 -14.65 8.94
C THR A 5 -16.06 -14.29 9.33
N MET A 6 -16.37 -13.00 9.27
CA MET A 6 -17.71 -12.44 9.45
C MET A 6 -18.22 -11.89 8.13
N LYS A 7 -19.35 -12.40 7.65
CA LYS A 7 -20.01 -11.95 6.42
C LYS A 7 -21.00 -10.82 6.69
N ASP A 8 -21.31 -10.05 5.64
CA ASP A 8 -22.34 -9.01 5.64
C ASP A 8 -22.18 -7.93 6.73
N ALA A 9 -20.93 -7.60 7.04
CA ALA A 9 -20.58 -6.53 7.97
C ALA A 9 -20.67 -5.16 7.28
N ASP A 10 -20.99 -4.12 8.04
CA ASP A 10 -21.06 -2.76 7.53
C ASP A 10 -19.66 -2.15 7.37
N PHE A 11 -19.37 -1.63 6.18
CA PHE A 11 -18.21 -0.80 5.89
C PHE A 11 -18.68 0.60 5.46
N TYR A 12 -18.15 1.62 6.12
CA TYR A 12 -18.51 3.02 5.90
C TYR A 12 -17.54 3.64 4.88
N GLU A 13 -18.01 3.89 3.67
CA GLU A 13 -17.24 4.51 2.60
C GLU A 13 -17.07 6.02 2.84
N THR A 14 -16.05 6.61 2.21
CA THR A 14 -15.75 8.05 2.32
C THR A 14 -16.87 8.95 1.78
N ASN A 15 -17.69 8.44 0.85
CA ASN A 15 -18.86 9.13 0.30
C ASN A 15 -20.12 9.03 1.20
N GLY A 16 -20.01 8.43 2.39
CA GLY A 16 -21.12 8.22 3.34
C GLY A 16 -21.99 7.00 3.05
N LYS A 17 -21.74 6.26 1.97
CA LYS A 17 -22.41 4.99 1.67
C LYS A 17 -21.96 3.90 2.63
N ILE A 18 -22.88 3.01 2.97
CA ILE A 18 -22.59 1.78 3.70
C ILE A 18 -22.62 0.61 2.72
N SER A 19 -21.54 -0.16 2.68
CA SER A 19 -21.43 -1.38 1.88
C SER A 19 -21.30 -2.60 2.77
N LYS A 20 -21.88 -3.71 2.32
CA LYS A 20 -21.75 -5.00 2.99
C LYS A 20 -20.47 -5.69 2.54
N VAL A 21 -19.59 -5.99 3.49
CA VAL A 21 -18.28 -6.60 3.22
C VAL A 21 -18.07 -7.85 4.06
N THR A 22 -17.10 -8.65 3.66
CA THR A 22 -16.58 -9.75 4.48
C THR A 22 -15.43 -9.22 5.32
N LEU A 23 -15.56 -9.30 6.63
CA LEU A 23 -14.50 -8.99 7.58
C LEU A 23 -13.81 -10.29 8.01
N MET A 24 -12.49 -10.20 8.14
CA MET A 24 -11.67 -11.15 8.86
C MET A 24 -11.42 -10.62 10.26
N HIS A 25 -11.34 -11.51 11.25
CA HIS A 25 -11.10 -11.11 12.63
C HIS A 25 -10.19 -12.08 13.39
N GLN A 26 -9.35 -11.51 14.25
CA GLN A 26 -8.42 -12.24 15.10
C GLN A 26 -8.21 -11.48 16.41
N ARG A 27 -8.04 -12.22 17.50
CA ARG A 27 -7.67 -11.67 18.79
C ARG A 27 -6.24 -12.08 19.11
N GLU A 28 -5.33 -11.12 19.11
CA GLU A 28 -3.88 -11.35 19.29
C GLU A 28 -3.19 -10.07 19.79
N LYS A 29 -1.93 -10.18 20.20
CA LYS A 29 -1.09 -9.02 20.52
C LYS A 29 -0.53 -8.37 19.27
N TYR A 30 -0.76 -7.06 19.14
CA TYR A 30 -0.21 -6.24 18.06
C TYR A 30 0.52 -5.04 18.62
N ALA A 31 1.43 -4.48 17.82
CA ALA A 31 1.98 -3.17 18.10
C ALA A 31 0.96 -2.11 17.66
N TYR A 32 0.51 -1.30 18.62
CA TYR A 32 -0.61 -0.39 18.50
C TYR A 32 -0.24 1.01 18.98
N ALA A 33 -0.81 2.03 18.33
CA ALA A 33 -0.67 3.42 18.74
C ALA A 33 -1.93 4.22 18.43
N GLU A 34 -2.10 5.32 19.15
CA GLU A 34 -3.09 6.35 18.87
C GLU A 34 -2.36 7.66 18.66
N ASN A 35 -2.80 8.43 17.67
CA ASN A 35 -2.27 9.76 17.42
C ASN A 35 -3.41 10.76 17.44
N ASN A 36 -3.47 11.55 18.52
CA ASN A 36 -4.52 12.55 18.72
C ASN A 36 -4.39 13.76 17.77
N ASP A 37 -3.19 14.08 17.31
CA ASP A 37 -2.97 15.21 16.39
C ASP A 37 -3.50 14.89 14.98
N LEU A 38 -3.48 13.61 14.61
CA LEU A 38 -4.04 13.07 13.38
C LEU A 38 -5.47 12.54 13.52
N TYR A 39 -5.91 12.28 14.74
CA TYR A 39 -7.16 11.58 15.05
C TYR A 39 -7.22 10.17 14.42
N VAL A 40 -6.17 9.37 14.61
CA VAL A 40 -6.09 8.01 14.06
C VAL A 40 -5.70 6.98 15.12
N GLN A 41 -6.14 5.75 14.89
CA GLN A 41 -5.63 4.52 15.49
C GLN A 41 -4.70 3.84 14.49
N ILE A 42 -3.64 3.22 14.98
CA ILE A 42 -2.61 2.59 14.14
C ILE A 42 -2.32 1.21 14.69
N VAL A 43 -2.33 0.21 13.80
CA VAL A 43 -1.92 -1.14 14.13
C VAL A 43 -0.91 -1.66 13.12
N HIS A 44 0.17 -2.26 13.63
CA HIS A 44 1.16 -2.95 12.84
C HIS A 44 0.88 -4.45 12.88
N VAL A 45 0.55 -5.00 11.72
CA VAL A 45 0.28 -6.42 11.51
C VAL A 45 1.53 -7.06 10.91
N PRO A 46 2.28 -7.88 11.66
CA PRO A 46 3.51 -8.47 11.17
C PRO A 46 3.23 -9.58 10.15
N TYR A 47 4.04 -9.61 9.09
CA TYR A 47 4.19 -10.78 8.23
C TYR A 47 5.34 -11.61 8.75
N ILE A 48 4.98 -12.79 9.22
CA ILE A 48 5.90 -13.74 9.80
C ILE A 48 6.32 -14.71 8.70
N SER A 49 7.62 -14.83 8.47
CA SER A 49 8.17 -15.79 7.52
C SER A 49 8.11 -17.22 8.06
N GLU A 50 8.43 -18.20 7.21
CA GLU A 50 8.52 -19.61 7.62
C GLU A 50 9.48 -19.82 8.80
N ASN A 51 10.54 -19.00 8.89
CA ASN A 51 11.51 -19.04 9.98
C ASN A 51 11.04 -18.35 11.27
N LYS A 52 9.79 -17.86 11.30
CA LYS A 52 9.17 -17.11 12.41
C LYS A 52 9.77 -15.73 12.66
N ASP A 53 10.52 -15.21 11.69
CA ASP A 53 11.03 -13.84 11.72
C ASP A 53 10.00 -12.90 11.08
N VAL A 54 9.94 -11.66 11.57
CA VAL A 54 9.11 -10.61 10.94
C VAL A 54 9.88 -10.05 9.75
N GLU A 55 9.40 -10.31 8.53
CA GLU A 55 10.02 -9.80 7.30
C GLU A 55 9.41 -8.46 6.86
N PHE A 56 8.10 -8.34 6.98
CA PHE A 56 7.35 -7.15 6.59
C PHE A 56 6.30 -6.80 7.64
N VAL A 57 5.81 -5.57 7.61
CA VAL A 57 4.74 -5.10 8.49
C VAL A 57 3.68 -4.41 7.64
N PHE A 58 2.44 -4.88 7.72
CA PHE A 58 1.29 -4.14 7.22
C PHE A 58 0.84 -3.14 8.28
N THR A 59 0.98 -1.85 7.99
CA THR A 59 0.51 -0.79 8.89
C THR A 59 -0.88 -0.35 8.45
N VAL A 60 -1.86 -0.51 9.33
CA VAL A 60 -3.22 -0.02 9.11
C VAL A 60 -3.40 1.26 9.91
N ILE A 61 -3.79 2.34 9.22
CA ILE A 61 -4.12 3.62 9.83
C ILE A 61 -5.62 3.80 9.69
N LEU A 62 -6.33 3.83 10.81
CA LEU A 62 -7.78 3.97 10.87
C LEU A 62 -8.14 5.34 11.46
N PRO A 63 -8.80 6.24 10.70
CA PRO A 63 -9.34 7.46 11.26
C PRO A 63 -10.33 7.17 12.39
N ASN A 64 -10.28 7.99 13.44
CA ASN A 64 -11.26 7.97 14.50
C ASN A 64 -12.66 8.20 13.94
N ARG A 65 -13.67 7.67 14.62
CA ARG A 65 -15.07 7.82 14.19
C ARG A 65 -15.43 9.30 13.99
N GLY A 66 -15.98 9.61 12.82
CA GLY A 66 -16.38 10.97 12.45
C GLY A 66 -15.28 11.82 11.80
N VAL A 67 -14.05 11.30 11.69
CA VAL A 67 -12.95 11.94 10.97
C VAL A 67 -12.97 11.45 9.53
N GLN A 68 -13.02 12.38 8.57
CA GLN A 68 -12.93 12.05 7.16
C GLN A 68 -11.49 11.70 6.77
N LEU A 69 -11.33 10.76 5.83
CA LEU A 69 -10.02 10.25 5.42
C LEU A 69 -9.14 11.35 4.79
N ASP A 70 -9.74 12.25 4.02
CA ASP A 70 -9.05 13.36 3.36
C ASP A 70 -8.35 14.32 4.36
N VAL A 71 -8.94 14.52 5.54
CA VAL A 71 -8.33 15.31 6.63
C VAL A 71 -7.03 14.65 7.11
N VAL A 72 -7.04 13.33 7.24
CA VAL A 72 -5.86 12.56 7.67
C VAL A 72 -4.80 12.58 6.57
N GLU A 73 -5.19 12.35 5.32
CA GLU A 73 -4.29 12.38 4.15
C GLU A 73 -3.60 13.73 3.99
N GLN A 74 -4.32 14.84 4.13
CA GLN A 74 -3.76 16.19 4.06
C GLN A 74 -2.75 16.45 5.19
N LYS A 75 -3.07 16.05 6.43
CA LYS A 75 -2.13 16.16 7.56
C LYS A 75 -0.86 15.37 7.31
N LEU A 76 -0.98 14.13 6.83
CA LEU A 76 0.17 13.28 6.47
C LEU A 76 1.01 13.91 5.35
N ALA A 77 0.38 14.44 4.31
CA ALA A 77 1.08 15.09 3.20
C ALA A 77 1.82 16.37 3.62
N SER A 78 1.26 17.12 4.57
CA SER A 78 1.87 18.37 5.07
C SER A 78 3.03 18.18 6.05
N GLN A 79 3.21 16.97 6.59
CA GLN A 79 4.18 16.70 7.65
C GLN A 79 5.01 15.45 7.33
N SER A 80 6.10 15.63 6.59
CA SER A 80 6.99 14.55 6.12
C SER A 80 7.51 13.64 7.24
N ASP A 81 7.83 14.22 8.39
CA ASP A 81 8.40 13.49 9.52
C ASP A 81 7.36 12.61 10.23
N LEU A 82 6.08 12.93 10.02
CA LEU A 82 5.01 12.28 10.74
C LEU A 82 4.82 10.85 10.22
N ILE A 83 4.94 10.61 8.92
CA ILE A 83 4.94 9.24 8.36
C ILE A 83 6.04 8.38 9.02
N GLN A 84 7.26 8.90 9.14
CA GLN A 84 8.34 8.17 9.80
C GLN A 84 8.05 7.87 11.27
N LYS A 85 7.46 8.84 11.98
CA LYS A 85 7.03 8.65 13.37
C LYS A 85 5.92 7.61 13.52
N LEU A 86 4.98 7.53 12.57
CA LEU A 86 3.91 6.52 12.57
C LEU A 86 4.42 5.12 12.20
N LEU A 87 5.42 5.04 11.32
CA LEU A 87 6.05 3.77 10.93
C LEU A 87 7.08 3.27 11.97
N SER A 88 7.43 4.12 12.94
CA SER A 88 8.35 3.77 14.02
C SER A 88 7.68 2.89 15.07
N HIS A 89 8.18 1.66 15.22
CA HIS A 89 7.78 0.77 16.31
C HIS A 89 8.03 1.35 17.71
N GLN A 90 8.95 2.32 17.86
CA GLN A 90 9.26 2.93 19.16
C GLN A 90 8.11 3.74 19.74
N ASN A 91 7.17 4.18 18.88
CA ASN A 91 5.99 4.95 19.31
C ASN A 91 4.75 4.06 19.52
N THR A 92 4.93 2.75 19.54
CA THR A 92 3.84 1.78 19.70
C THR A 92 3.95 1.02 21.01
N ARG A 93 2.82 0.56 21.52
CA ARG A 93 2.74 -0.36 22.65
C ARG A 93 2.20 -1.70 22.18
N ILE A 94 2.68 -2.79 22.78
CA ILE A 94 2.10 -4.11 22.52
C ILE A 94 0.80 -4.22 23.30
N GLU A 95 -0.31 -4.44 22.60
CA GLU A 95 -1.64 -4.53 23.19
C GLU A 95 -2.40 -5.72 22.59
N GLU A 96 -3.18 -6.42 23.43
CA GLU A 96 -4.07 -7.48 22.96
C GLU A 96 -5.32 -6.83 22.34
N LEU A 97 -5.47 -6.96 21.02
CA LEU A 97 -6.56 -6.36 20.28
C LEU A 97 -7.45 -7.43 19.65
N HIS A 98 -8.74 -7.14 19.54
CA HIS A 98 -9.62 -7.84 18.62
C HIS A 98 -9.66 -7.06 17.30
N LEU A 99 -8.79 -7.46 16.37
CA LEU A 99 -8.65 -6.80 15.08
C LEU A 99 -9.73 -7.31 14.13
N TYR A 100 -10.43 -6.38 13.48
CA TYR A 100 -11.36 -6.65 12.38
C TYR A 100 -10.84 -5.91 11.15
N LEU A 101 -10.64 -6.64 10.04
CA LEU A 101 -10.12 -6.07 8.81
C LEU A 101 -10.94 -6.58 7.62
N PRO A 102 -11.28 -5.76 6.62
CA PRO A 102 -11.91 -6.26 5.41
C PRO A 102 -11.02 -7.26 4.68
N LYS A 103 -11.63 -8.31 4.15
CA LYS A 103 -11.02 -9.19 3.16
C LYS A 103 -11.26 -8.57 1.78
N PHE A 104 -10.19 -8.22 1.06
CA PHE A 104 -10.33 -7.55 -0.22
C PHE A 104 -9.19 -7.88 -1.18
N LYS A 105 -9.50 -7.74 -2.47
CA LYS A 105 -8.52 -7.73 -3.56
C LYS A 105 -8.63 -6.42 -4.30
N MET A 106 -7.50 -5.80 -4.57
CA MET A 106 -7.43 -4.53 -5.26
C MET A 106 -6.38 -4.62 -6.36
N GLU A 107 -6.75 -4.18 -7.56
CA GLU A 107 -5.83 -3.96 -8.67
C GLU A 107 -5.91 -2.48 -9.05
N ALA A 108 -4.74 -1.85 -9.22
CA ALA A 108 -4.64 -0.47 -9.64
C ALA A 108 -3.58 -0.34 -10.73
N THR A 109 -3.90 0.43 -11.78
CA THR A 109 -2.96 0.79 -12.84
C THR A 109 -2.86 2.30 -12.91
N PHE A 110 -1.64 2.82 -12.77
CA PHE A 110 -1.33 4.25 -12.83
C PHE A 110 -0.44 4.54 -14.02
N GLU A 111 -0.76 5.61 -14.74
CA GLU A 111 0.13 6.24 -15.70
C GLU A 111 0.91 7.32 -14.95
N LEU A 112 2.23 7.14 -14.81
CA LEU A 112 3.07 7.99 -13.97
C LEU A 112 3.85 9.05 -14.75
N SER A 113 3.80 9.07 -16.08
CA SER A 113 4.65 9.97 -16.88
C SER A 113 4.43 11.43 -16.52
N ASN A 114 3.17 11.87 -16.40
CA ASN A 114 2.86 13.25 -16.04
C ASN A 114 3.31 13.60 -14.62
N ILE A 115 3.12 12.66 -13.67
CA ILE A 115 3.51 12.84 -12.27
C ILE A 115 5.04 12.98 -12.16
N LEU A 116 5.79 12.09 -12.81
CA LEU A 116 7.25 12.12 -12.79
C LEU A 116 7.81 13.40 -13.44
N GLN A 117 7.20 13.88 -14.52
CA GLN A 117 7.56 15.16 -15.13
C GLN A 117 7.29 16.34 -14.19
N GLN A 118 6.17 16.34 -13.46
CA GLN A 118 5.86 17.37 -12.46
C GLN A 118 6.83 17.33 -11.28
N LEU A 119 7.31 16.14 -10.90
CA LEU A 119 8.34 15.94 -9.88
C LEU A 119 9.77 16.28 -10.35
N GLY A 120 9.94 16.74 -11.59
CA GLY A 120 11.21 17.27 -12.09
C GLY A 120 11.91 16.40 -13.14
N MET A 121 11.42 15.19 -13.40
CA MET A 121 11.97 14.29 -14.41
C MET A 121 11.47 14.67 -15.80
N LYS A 122 11.75 15.88 -16.29
CA LYS A 122 11.20 16.37 -17.58
C LYS A 122 12.03 15.92 -18.78
N ASP A 123 13.35 16.01 -18.69
CA ASP A 123 14.24 15.76 -19.83
C ASP A 123 14.19 14.29 -20.28
N ALA A 124 13.98 13.36 -19.35
CA ALA A 124 13.83 11.93 -19.63
C ALA A 124 12.68 11.62 -20.60
N PHE A 125 11.62 12.45 -20.63
CA PHE A 125 10.46 12.27 -21.51
C PHE A 125 10.54 13.14 -22.77
N ASN A 126 11.62 13.91 -22.94
CA ASN A 126 11.79 14.81 -24.06
C ASN A 126 12.74 14.20 -25.10
N SER A 127 12.21 13.93 -26.29
CA SER A 127 12.95 13.32 -27.40
C SER A 127 14.14 14.12 -27.93
N TYR A 128 14.34 15.37 -27.49
CA TYR A 128 15.49 16.22 -27.86
C TYR A 128 16.48 16.44 -26.71
N LYS A 129 16.08 16.13 -25.47
CA LYS A 129 16.90 16.39 -24.26
C LYS A 129 17.26 15.13 -23.48
N ALA A 130 16.50 14.06 -23.65
CA ALA A 130 16.78 12.78 -23.02
C ALA A 130 18.20 12.33 -23.39
N ASN A 131 18.88 11.76 -22.39
CA ASN A 131 20.20 11.18 -22.55
C ASN A 131 20.21 9.84 -21.81
N PHE A 132 20.01 8.76 -22.56
CA PHE A 132 20.07 7.39 -22.07
C PHE A 132 21.27 6.63 -22.64
N THR A 133 22.36 7.34 -22.97
CA THR A 133 23.60 6.75 -23.52
C THR A 133 24.26 5.69 -22.63
N GLY A 134 23.96 5.71 -21.32
CA GLY A 134 24.39 4.66 -20.40
C GLY A 134 23.64 3.32 -20.56
N ILE A 135 22.52 3.30 -21.28
CA ILE A 135 21.74 2.10 -21.60
C ILE A 135 22.08 1.61 -23.01
N ALA A 136 22.06 2.51 -24.00
CA ALA A 136 22.36 2.18 -25.38
C ALA A 136 23.09 3.33 -26.08
N SER A 137 24.06 3.00 -26.92
CA SER A 137 24.80 3.99 -27.70
C SER A 137 23.93 4.63 -28.78
N GLU A 138 23.84 5.95 -28.77
CA GLU A 138 23.16 6.74 -29.80
C GLU A 138 24.12 6.96 -30.98
N LYS A 139 23.81 6.43 -32.18
CA LYS A 139 24.66 6.60 -33.37
C LYS A 139 24.34 7.89 -34.15
N ASN A 140 23.13 8.41 -33.99
CA ASN A 140 22.64 9.65 -34.58
C ASN A 140 21.43 10.17 -33.77
N ASP A 141 20.98 11.40 -34.03
CA ASP A 141 19.85 12.00 -33.30
C ASP A 141 18.50 11.30 -33.48
N ARG A 142 18.35 10.44 -34.49
CA ARG A 142 17.13 9.64 -34.70
C ARG A 142 17.08 8.38 -33.82
N ASP A 143 18.24 7.96 -33.32
CA ASP A 143 18.40 6.80 -32.43
C ASP A 143 18.33 7.19 -30.94
N ARG A 144 18.07 8.48 -30.63
CA ARG A 144 18.01 8.98 -29.27
C ARG A 144 16.82 8.37 -28.53
N LEU A 145 17.13 7.67 -27.44
CA LEU A 145 16.12 7.07 -26.58
C LEU A 145 15.49 8.15 -25.69
N TYR A 146 14.20 7.99 -25.41
CA TYR A 146 13.48 8.78 -24.43
C TYR A 146 12.36 7.93 -23.82
N ILE A 147 11.87 8.31 -22.64
CA ILE A 147 10.73 7.65 -22.02
C ILE A 147 9.46 8.16 -22.68
N SER A 148 8.75 7.28 -23.36
CA SER A 148 7.43 7.58 -23.93
C SER A 148 6.32 7.47 -22.89
N LYS A 149 6.37 6.45 -22.03
CA LYS A 149 5.35 6.17 -21.02
C LYS A 149 5.90 5.39 -19.83
N VAL A 150 5.35 5.64 -18.64
CA VAL A 150 5.59 4.84 -17.43
C VAL A 150 4.27 4.33 -16.89
N ILE A 151 4.08 3.01 -16.88
CA ILE A 151 2.89 2.35 -16.33
C ILE A 151 3.26 1.62 -15.05
N HIS A 152 2.59 1.97 -13.95
CA HIS A 152 2.70 1.28 -12.66
C HIS A 152 1.44 0.47 -12.39
N LYS A 153 1.53 -0.87 -12.46
CA LYS A 153 0.45 -1.77 -12.08
C LYS A 153 0.74 -2.39 -10.72
N ALA A 154 -0.24 -2.37 -9.83
CA ALA A 154 -0.15 -2.92 -8.49
C ALA A 154 -1.37 -3.78 -8.19
N PHE A 155 -1.14 -4.90 -7.52
CA PHE A 155 -2.17 -5.80 -7.04
C PHE A 155 -1.93 -6.12 -5.56
N ILE A 156 -3.00 -6.09 -4.77
CA ILE A 156 -3.02 -6.38 -3.34
C ILE A 156 -4.15 -7.37 -3.07
N ASP A 157 -3.85 -8.50 -2.45
CA ASP A 157 -4.83 -9.49 -1.98
C ASP A 157 -4.65 -9.67 -0.48
N VAL A 158 -5.59 -9.14 0.30
CA VAL A 158 -5.60 -9.21 1.76
C VAL A 158 -6.61 -10.27 2.17
N ASN A 159 -6.11 -11.33 2.80
CA ASN A 159 -6.90 -12.47 3.25
C ASN A 159 -6.33 -13.11 4.52
N GLU A 160 -7.11 -14.02 5.12
CA GLU A 160 -6.66 -14.87 6.20
C GLU A 160 -5.80 -16.01 5.62
N GLU A 161 -4.48 -15.98 5.79
CA GLU A 161 -3.66 -17.18 5.60
C GLU A 161 -3.49 -17.88 6.95
N VAL A 162 -3.72 -19.19 6.93
CA VAL A 162 -3.46 -20.07 8.06
C VAL A 162 -2.22 -20.89 7.68
N SER A 163 -1.05 -20.50 8.19
CA SER A 163 0.18 -21.30 8.05
C SER A 163 0.44 -22.07 9.34
N GLU A 164 0.55 -23.39 9.24
CA GLU A 164 0.90 -24.36 10.30
C GLU A 164 0.40 -24.02 11.73
N GLY A 165 -0.88 -23.65 11.84
CA GLY A 165 -1.52 -23.41 13.14
C GLY A 165 -1.33 -22.01 13.72
N THR A 166 -0.73 -21.07 12.99
CA THR A 166 -0.73 -19.64 13.31
C THR A 166 -1.57 -18.90 12.27
N THR A 167 -2.57 -18.14 12.74
CA THR A 167 -3.37 -17.27 11.86
C THR A 167 -2.60 -15.99 11.64
N VAL A 168 -2.31 -15.68 10.38
CA VAL A 168 -1.64 -14.44 9.99
C VAL A 168 -2.51 -13.75 8.95
N MET A 169 -2.86 -12.50 9.18
CA MET A 169 -3.52 -11.67 8.18
C MET A 169 -2.45 -11.31 7.15
N THR A 170 -2.51 -11.93 5.97
CA THR A 170 -1.50 -11.74 4.93
C THR A 170 -2.09 -10.92 3.77
N GLY A 171 -1.39 -9.87 3.39
CA GLY A 171 -1.42 -9.25 2.08
C GLY A 171 -0.39 -9.87 1.16
N ARG A 172 -0.86 -10.63 0.16
CA ARG A 172 0.00 -11.14 -0.91
C ARG A 172 0.06 -10.12 -2.05
N LYS A 173 1.27 -9.69 -2.43
CA LYS A 173 1.51 -8.96 -3.67
C LYS A 173 1.97 -9.95 -4.74
N THR A 174 1.10 -10.30 -5.69
CA THR A 174 1.50 -11.10 -6.85
C THR A 174 0.90 -10.56 -8.14
N LYS A 175 1.76 -10.00 -9.01
CA LYS A 175 1.85 -10.40 -10.42
C LYS A 175 3.15 -9.89 -11.09
N TYR A 176 3.84 -10.81 -11.76
CA TYR A 176 4.86 -10.55 -12.79
C TYR A 176 4.16 -10.09 -14.08
N LEU A 177 4.76 -9.15 -14.82
CA LEU A 177 4.31 -8.89 -16.18
C LEU A 177 4.96 -9.93 -17.10
N GLU A 178 4.12 -10.69 -17.79
CA GLU A 178 4.50 -11.25 -19.09
C GLU A 178 4.74 -10.08 -20.03
N ASP A 179 5.84 -10.17 -20.78
CA ASP A 179 6.26 -9.23 -21.80
C ASP A 179 5.11 -9.03 -22.80
N ASN A 180 4.55 -7.83 -22.85
CA ASN A 180 3.71 -7.46 -23.98
C ASN A 180 4.62 -7.10 -25.14
N GLU A 181 4.49 -7.89 -26.20
CA GLU A 181 5.12 -7.74 -27.51
C GLU A 181 5.20 -6.26 -27.95
N CYS A 182 6.41 -5.87 -28.34
CA CYS A 182 6.67 -4.65 -29.08
C CYS A 182 6.01 -4.83 -30.46
N GLY A 183 4.82 -4.26 -30.66
CA GLY A 183 4.17 -4.24 -31.96
C GLY A 183 4.88 -3.27 -32.91
N ASP A 184 5.11 -3.75 -34.13
CA ASP A 184 5.88 -3.20 -35.26
C ASP A 184 5.75 -1.70 -35.55
#